data_AF-A0A357J0H0-F1
#
_entry.id   AF-A0A357J0H0-F1
#
_cell.length_a   1.000
_cell.length_b   1.000
_cell.length_c   1.000
_cell.angle_alpha   90.00
_cell.angle_beta   90.00
_cell.angle_gamma   90.00
#
_symmetry.space_group_name_H-M   'P 1'
#
loop_
_entity.id
_entity.type
_entity.pdbx_description
1 polymer ?
#
loop_
_entity_poly.entity_id
_entity_poly.type
_entity_poly.pdbx_seq_one_letter_code
_entity_poly.pdbx_strand_id
1 'polypeptide(L)'
;MAVLAFFLFAPQYENRAEQNSTNGAPSLTELEVPNKAQKKQIQDLIQQIAEVETSIAAMKNDLDVLGKVQDGKTVINVTATYMGNPGNIENRFFINEIATIHWDGERIGKFEFFRRQARVRGIYIIRKTMTADSMAQAAKSGALEVPIAILVEETLDSGRGIVTQFKLPGPGQDSIKDYKELVESGQGKKEVATVYLRQVQDRLDILRRYLQSMRDTERIIRYLIRNKIKSDHYRYERTKSIK
;
A
#
# COMPACT_ATOMS: atom_id res chain seq x y z
N MET A 1 -61.97 2.28 -21.49
CA MET A 1 -61.47 0.93 -21.15
C MET A 1 -60.29 0.64 -22.07
N ALA A 2 -59.08 0.23 -21.68
CA ALA A 2 -58.48 -0.11 -20.40
C ALA A 2 -56.97 0.24 -20.46
N VAL A 3 -56.37 0.38 -19.29
CA VAL A 3 -55.04 0.88 -18.95
C VAL A 3 -53.93 -0.08 -19.40
N LEU A 4 -52.85 0.45 -20.00
CA LEU A 4 -51.58 -0.26 -20.20
C LEU A 4 -50.63 0.06 -19.03
N ALA A 5 -50.41 -0.94 -18.19
CA ALA A 5 -49.37 -0.95 -17.17
C ALA A 5 -48.50 -2.18 -17.43
N PHE A 6 -47.22 -1.98 -17.73
CA PHE A 6 -46.20 -2.99 -17.51
C PHE A 6 -44.93 -2.30 -17.00
N PHE A 7 -44.71 -2.47 -15.71
CA PHE A 7 -43.54 -2.08 -14.94
C PHE A 7 -42.35 -3.02 -15.25
N LEU A 8 -41.15 -2.45 -15.14
CA LEU A 8 -39.94 -3.01 -14.51
C LEU A 8 -39.43 -4.37 -14.99
N PHE A 9 -38.31 -4.33 -15.74
CA PHE A 9 -37.29 -5.37 -15.70
C PHE A 9 -36.04 -4.81 -15.03
N ALA A 10 -35.88 -5.11 -13.74
CA ALA A 10 -34.57 -5.16 -13.09
C ALA A 10 -34.16 -6.65 -13.02
N PRO A 11 -32.94 -7.03 -13.42
CA PRO A 11 -32.50 -8.41 -13.28
C PRO A 11 -32.31 -8.70 -11.79
N GLN A 12 -33.05 -9.68 -11.27
CA GLN A 12 -32.87 -10.21 -9.93
C GLN A 12 -31.54 -10.95 -9.88
N TYR A 13 -30.58 -10.41 -9.12
CA TYR A 13 -29.43 -11.18 -8.66
C TYR A 13 -29.94 -12.24 -7.67
N GLU A 14 -29.99 -13.49 -8.11
CA GLU A 14 -30.22 -14.63 -7.24
C GLU A 14 -29.08 -14.73 -6.22
N ASN A 15 -29.45 -14.61 -4.95
CA ASN A 15 -28.61 -14.96 -3.81
C ASN A 15 -28.34 -16.48 -3.82
N ARG A 16 -27.26 -16.93 -4.45
CA ARG A 16 -26.67 -18.25 -4.12
C ARG A 16 -25.74 -18.10 -2.93
N ALA A 17 -26.34 -18.06 -1.75
CA ALA A 17 -25.67 -18.38 -0.50
C ALA A 17 -26.58 -19.35 0.25
N GLU A 18 -26.33 -20.65 0.10
CA GLU A 18 -26.65 -21.70 1.08
C GLU A 18 -26.26 -23.06 0.50
N GLN A 19 -25.02 -23.47 0.75
CA GLN A 19 -24.63 -24.88 0.85
C GLN A 19 -23.27 -24.94 1.55
N ASN A 20 -23.28 -24.78 2.87
CA ASN A 20 -22.20 -25.27 3.71
C ASN A 20 -22.32 -26.80 3.77
N SER A 21 -21.50 -27.52 3.01
CA SER A 21 -21.24 -28.93 3.31
C SER A 21 -20.16 -29.00 4.38
N THR A 22 -20.59 -29.45 5.55
CA THR A 22 -19.77 -29.97 6.63
C THR A 22 -18.70 -30.95 6.12
N ASN A 23 -17.49 -30.85 6.67
CA ASN A 23 -16.33 -31.73 6.48
C ASN A 23 -15.60 -31.63 5.11
N GLY A 24 -14.70 -30.66 5.01
CA GLY A 24 -13.62 -30.66 4.03
C GLY A 24 -12.48 -29.80 4.57
N ALA A 25 -11.24 -30.31 4.54
CA ALA A 25 -10.08 -29.46 4.75
C ALA A 25 -10.19 -28.24 3.82
N PRO A 26 -9.81 -27.02 4.26
CA PRO A 26 -9.91 -25.83 3.42
C PRO A 26 -9.20 -26.12 2.11
N SER A 27 -9.94 -26.03 1.01
CA SER A 27 -9.41 -26.12 -0.34
C SER A 27 -8.25 -25.14 -0.43
N LEU A 28 -7.05 -25.65 -0.71
CA LEU A 28 -5.82 -24.88 -0.82
C LEU A 28 -5.86 -23.88 -1.99
N THR A 29 -7.00 -23.64 -2.62
CA THR A 29 -7.19 -22.74 -3.76
C THR A 29 -8.38 -21.79 -3.59
N GLU A 30 -9.21 -21.99 -2.55
CA GLU A 30 -10.40 -21.18 -2.30
C GLU A 30 -10.07 -19.89 -1.54
N LEU A 31 -10.71 -18.80 -1.95
CA LEU A 31 -10.67 -17.54 -1.24
C LEU A 31 -11.67 -17.55 -0.10
N GLU A 32 -11.22 -17.20 1.10
CA GLU A 32 -12.13 -16.96 2.20
C GLU A 32 -13.03 -15.75 1.85
N VAL A 33 -14.35 -15.95 1.96
CA VAL A 33 -15.36 -14.93 1.68
C VAL A 33 -15.60 -14.12 2.95
N PRO A 34 -15.43 -12.78 2.93
CA PRO A 34 -15.63 -11.95 4.10
C PRO A 34 -17.09 -11.91 4.53
N ASN A 35 -17.33 -11.99 5.84
CA ASN A 35 -18.65 -11.80 6.44
C ASN A 35 -19.09 -10.31 6.39
N LYS A 36 -20.34 -10.01 6.77
CA LYS A 36 -20.89 -8.63 6.70
C LYS A 36 -20.04 -7.59 7.47
N ALA A 37 -19.54 -7.95 8.65
CA ALA A 37 -18.72 -7.05 9.45
C ALA A 37 -17.34 -6.82 8.81
N GLN A 38 -16.72 -7.87 8.29
CA GLN A 38 -15.43 -7.78 7.58
C GLN A 38 -15.55 -6.99 6.28
N LYS A 39 -16.63 -7.18 5.50
CA LYS A 39 -16.90 -6.37 4.30
C LYS A 39 -16.94 -4.88 4.62
N LYS A 40 -17.64 -4.51 5.70
CA LYS A 40 -17.69 -3.13 6.16
C LYS A 40 -16.30 -2.61 6.55
N GLN A 41 -15.52 -3.39 7.29
CA GLN A 41 -14.15 -3.00 7.67
C GLN A 41 -13.24 -2.79 6.45
N ILE A 42 -13.34 -3.65 5.44
CA ILE A 42 -12.58 -3.51 4.19
C ILE A 42 -12.97 -2.20 3.49
N GLN A 43 -14.27 -1.93 3.34
CA GLN A 43 -14.76 -0.70 2.73
C GLN A 43 -14.31 0.56 3.50
N ASP A 44 -14.41 0.53 4.83
CA ASP A 44 -13.98 1.62 5.70
C ASP A 44 -12.47 1.89 5.58
N LEU A 45 -11.65 0.84 5.41
CA LEU A 45 -10.21 0.99 5.20
C LEU A 45 -9.89 1.57 3.83
N ILE A 46 -10.54 1.08 2.77
CA ILE A 46 -10.36 1.60 1.40
C ILE A 46 -10.74 3.08 1.33
N GLN A 47 -11.85 3.45 1.97
CA GLN A 47 -12.30 4.83 2.05
C GLN A 47 -11.28 5.72 2.77
N GLN A 48 -10.77 5.29 3.93
CA GLN A 48 -9.73 6.02 4.66
C GLN A 48 -8.42 6.14 3.85
N ILE A 49 -8.06 5.13 3.08
CA ILE A 49 -6.88 5.21 2.20
C ILE A 49 -7.10 6.27 1.11
N ALA A 50 -8.26 6.27 0.44
CA ALA A 50 -8.61 7.25 -0.57
C ALA A 50 -8.67 8.70 -0.02
N GLU A 51 -9.08 8.87 1.23
CA GLU A 51 -9.04 10.16 1.92
C GLU A 51 -7.61 10.66 2.14
N VAL A 52 -6.71 9.77 2.58
CA VAL A 52 -5.29 10.10 2.73
C VAL A 52 -4.64 10.38 1.36
N GLU A 53 -5.00 9.63 0.31
CA GLU A 53 -4.56 9.92 -1.07
C GLU A 53 -4.97 11.32 -1.50
N THR A 54 -6.22 11.70 -1.25
CA THR A 54 -6.75 13.03 -1.58
C THR A 54 -6.03 14.13 -0.79
N SER A 55 -5.78 13.88 0.49
CA SER A 55 -5.03 14.78 1.37
C SER A 55 -3.59 15.01 0.89
N ILE A 56 -2.88 13.94 0.51
CA ILE A 56 -1.53 14.02 -0.06
C ILE A 56 -1.57 14.75 -1.41
N ALA A 57 -2.54 14.45 -2.28
CA ALA A 57 -2.69 15.09 -3.57
C ALA A 57 -2.90 16.61 -3.45
N ALA A 58 -3.66 17.07 -2.44
CA ALA A 58 -3.83 18.49 -2.16
C ALA A 58 -2.51 19.22 -1.83
N MET A 59 -1.48 18.48 -1.39
CA MET A 59 -0.15 19.02 -1.08
C MET A 59 0.84 18.92 -2.26
N LYS A 60 0.41 18.44 -3.44
CA LYS A 60 1.29 18.27 -4.61
C LYS A 60 1.97 19.57 -5.02
N ASN A 61 1.22 20.66 -5.12
CA ASN A 61 1.78 21.96 -5.52
C ASN A 61 2.83 22.47 -4.52
N ASP A 62 2.59 22.29 -3.21
CA ASP A 62 3.58 22.63 -2.19
C ASP A 62 4.85 21.76 -2.32
N LEU A 63 4.68 20.46 -2.62
CA LEU A 63 5.80 19.55 -2.89
C LEU A 63 6.58 19.95 -4.16
N ASP A 64 5.89 20.43 -5.18
CA ASP A 64 6.51 20.92 -6.42
C ASP A 64 7.34 22.18 -6.16
N VAL A 65 6.79 23.15 -5.41
CA VAL A 65 7.52 24.34 -4.94
C VAL A 65 8.76 23.98 -4.09
N LEU A 66 8.69 22.88 -3.34
CA LEU A 66 9.83 22.33 -2.59
C LEU A 66 10.87 21.60 -3.46
N GLY A 67 10.63 21.45 -4.78
CA GLY A 67 11.46 20.67 -5.69
C GLY A 67 11.45 19.17 -5.38
N LYS A 68 10.39 18.68 -4.73
CA LYS A 68 10.20 17.26 -4.34
C LYS A 68 9.49 16.44 -5.41
N VAL A 69 8.91 17.09 -6.42
CA VAL A 69 8.34 16.42 -7.60
C VAL A 69 9.41 16.41 -8.69
N GLN A 70 9.84 15.22 -9.10
CA GLN A 70 10.85 15.01 -10.14
C GLN A 70 10.39 13.86 -11.04
N ASP A 71 10.36 14.08 -12.36
CA ASP A 71 9.95 13.08 -13.36
C ASP A 71 8.60 12.40 -13.02
N GLY A 72 7.63 13.20 -12.57
CA GLY A 72 6.30 12.71 -12.17
C GLY A 72 6.29 11.88 -10.90
N LYS A 73 7.34 11.94 -10.07
CA LYS A 73 7.46 11.19 -8.81
C LYS A 73 7.85 12.08 -7.65
N THR A 74 7.44 11.67 -6.45
CA THR A 74 7.95 12.23 -5.20
C THR A 74 8.49 11.13 -4.32
N VAL A 75 9.74 11.29 -3.87
CA VAL A 75 10.41 10.34 -2.98
C VAL A 75 10.55 10.98 -1.60
N ILE A 76 9.95 10.34 -0.59
CA ILE A 76 9.95 10.78 0.81
C ILE A 76 10.69 9.75 1.64
N ASN A 77 11.77 10.16 2.32
CA ASN A 77 12.38 9.35 3.36
C ASN A 77 11.51 9.44 4.61
N VAL A 78 10.88 8.32 4.98
CA VAL A 78 9.96 8.25 6.13
C VAL A 78 10.74 8.00 7.42
N THR A 79 11.66 7.04 7.37
CA THR A 79 12.51 6.68 8.52
C THR A 79 13.89 6.25 8.04
N ALA A 80 14.95 6.71 8.68
CA ALA A 80 16.30 6.17 8.53
C ALA A 80 16.94 6.09 9.91
N THR A 81 16.79 4.94 10.57
CA THR A 81 17.14 4.80 11.99
C THR A 81 18.02 3.57 12.23
N TYR A 82 19.05 3.79 13.04
CA TYR A 82 19.83 2.74 13.66
C TYR A 82 19.22 2.37 15.00
N MET A 83 18.84 1.11 15.20
CA MET A 83 18.30 0.63 16.45
C MET A 83 19.23 -0.42 17.07
N GLY A 84 19.61 -0.20 18.32
CA GLY A 84 20.39 -1.15 19.12
C GLY A 84 20.81 -0.54 20.45
N ASN A 85 20.84 -1.36 21.51
CA ASN A 85 21.32 -0.92 22.82
C ASN A 85 22.86 -0.79 22.81
N PRO A 86 23.43 0.24 23.48
CA PRO A 86 24.85 0.27 23.79
C PRO A 86 25.24 -1.04 24.50
N GLY A 87 26.33 -1.69 24.05
CA GLY A 87 26.82 -2.94 24.63
C GLY A 87 26.25 -4.25 24.04
N ASN A 88 25.13 -4.23 23.31
CA ASN A 88 24.59 -5.43 22.66
C ASN A 88 24.68 -5.31 21.12
N ILE A 89 25.78 -5.83 20.56
CA ILE A 89 26.06 -5.73 19.12
C ILE A 89 25.16 -6.66 18.29
N GLU A 90 24.70 -7.76 18.89
CA GLU A 90 24.02 -8.85 18.19
C GLU A 90 22.60 -8.50 17.74
N ASN A 91 21.95 -7.52 18.38
CA ASN A 91 20.58 -7.10 18.08
C ASN A 91 20.49 -5.76 17.34
N ARG A 92 21.58 -5.32 16.71
CA ARG A 92 21.61 -4.08 15.93
C ARG A 92 20.96 -4.27 14.58
N PHE A 93 20.01 -3.40 14.25
CA PHE A 93 19.40 -3.35 12.94
C PHE A 93 19.29 -1.92 12.39
N PHE A 94 19.45 -1.81 11.08
CA PHE A 94 19.24 -0.59 10.33
C PHE A 94 17.91 -0.66 9.59
N ILE A 95 17.03 0.31 9.83
CA ILE A 95 15.78 0.47 9.09
C ILE A 95 15.90 1.68 8.19
N ASN A 96 15.58 1.49 6.91
CA ASN A 96 15.38 2.56 5.95
C ASN A 96 14.02 2.39 5.29
N GLU A 97 13.21 3.43 5.33
CA GLU A 97 11.86 3.50 4.80
C GLU A 97 11.73 4.67 3.85
N ILE A 98 11.31 4.34 2.62
CA ILE A 98 11.15 5.29 1.54
C ILE A 98 9.75 5.10 0.98
N ALA A 99 8.99 6.19 0.91
CA ALA A 99 7.74 6.25 0.20
C ALA A 99 7.94 6.94 -1.15
N THR A 100 7.47 6.32 -2.22
CA THR A 100 7.46 6.88 -3.57
C THR A 100 6.02 7.08 -4.01
N ILE A 101 5.66 8.32 -4.31
CA ILE A 101 4.37 8.69 -4.89
C ILE A 101 4.59 8.91 -6.38
N HIS A 102 3.87 8.16 -7.20
CA HIS A 102 3.81 8.38 -8.64
C HIS A 102 2.58 9.22 -8.96
N TRP A 103 2.79 10.33 -9.64
CA TRP A 103 1.74 11.29 -9.98
C TRP A 103 1.15 10.98 -11.36
N ASP A 104 -0.17 11.02 -11.44
CA ASP A 104 -0.94 11.03 -12.69
C ASP A 104 -1.73 12.35 -12.74
N GLY A 105 -1.15 13.35 -13.42
CA GLY A 105 -1.63 14.72 -13.37
C GLY A 105 -1.65 15.26 -11.94
N GLU A 106 -2.84 15.66 -11.45
CA GLU A 106 -3.05 16.19 -10.10
C GLU A 106 -3.38 15.11 -9.06
N ARG A 107 -3.38 13.83 -9.45
CA ARG A 107 -3.75 12.72 -8.57
C ARG A 107 -2.56 11.81 -8.32
N ILE A 108 -2.64 11.04 -7.25
CA ILE A 108 -1.76 9.90 -7.07
C ILE A 108 -2.20 8.85 -8.09
N GLY A 109 -1.29 8.39 -8.94
CA GLY A 109 -1.52 7.24 -9.82
C GLY A 109 -1.18 5.93 -9.11
N LYS A 110 -0.05 5.93 -8.39
CA LYS A 110 0.49 4.76 -7.68
C LYS A 110 1.27 5.20 -6.46
N PHE A 111 1.18 4.43 -5.38
CA PHE A 111 2.00 4.61 -4.18
C PHE A 111 2.81 3.35 -3.91
N GLU A 112 4.08 3.55 -3.60
CA GLU A 112 5.05 2.51 -3.30
C GLU A 112 5.71 2.82 -1.95
N PHE A 113 5.73 1.85 -1.04
CA PHE A 113 6.42 1.94 0.23
C PHE A 113 7.49 0.86 0.30
N PHE A 114 8.74 1.30 0.30
CA PHE A 114 9.92 0.47 0.45
C PHE A 114 10.41 0.50 1.89
N ARG A 115 10.59 -0.67 2.50
CA ARG A 115 11.28 -0.83 3.78
C ARG A 115 12.44 -1.80 3.60
N ARG A 116 13.65 -1.35 3.96
CA ARG A 116 14.83 -2.20 4.12
C ARG A 116 15.16 -2.33 5.60
N GLN A 117 15.30 -3.58 6.05
CA GLN A 117 15.84 -3.92 7.35
C GLN A 117 17.11 -4.75 7.17
N ALA A 118 18.21 -4.35 7.81
CA ALA A 118 19.48 -5.08 7.77
C ALA A 118 20.00 -5.33 9.20
N ARG A 119 20.47 -6.56 9.49
CA ARG A 119 21.14 -6.90 10.75
C ARG A 119 22.67 -6.75 10.60
N VAL A 120 23.35 -6.29 11.65
CA VAL A 120 24.78 -5.89 11.58
C VAL A 120 25.78 -7.05 11.66
N ARG A 121 25.46 -8.17 12.34
CA ARG A 121 26.39 -9.31 12.59
C ARG A 121 25.97 -10.67 12.02
N GLY A 122 25.07 -10.64 11.06
CA GLY A 122 24.75 -11.68 10.09
C GLY A 122 24.14 -10.88 8.95
N ILE A 123 24.69 -10.97 7.74
CA ILE A 123 24.28 -10.18 6.57
C ILE A 123 22.90 -10.65 6.10
N TYR A 124 21.91 -10.41 6.96
CA TYR A 124 20.52 -10.71 6.76
C TYR A 124 19.82 -9.41 6.40
N ILE A 125 19.29 -9.37 5.19
CA ILE A 125 18.62 -8.18 4.64
C ILE A 125 17.23 -8.60 4.22
N ILE A 126 16.21 -7.95 4.79
CA ILE A 126 14.84 -8.02 4.28
C ILE A 126 14.53 -6.70 3.59
N ARG A 127 14.08 -6.78 2.35
CA ARG A 127 13.45 -5.67 1.63
C ARG A 127 11.98 -6.00 1.43
N LYS A 128 11.10 -5.06 1.76
CA LYS A 128 9.67 -5.17 1.53
C LYS A 128 9.23 -3.97 0.72
N THR A 129 8.59 -4.21 -0.41
CA THR A 129 7.99 -3.18 -1.24
C THR A 129 6.50 -3.41 -1.30
N MET A 130 5.72 -2.54 -0.68
CA MET A 130 4.26 -2.54 -0.81
C MET A 130 3.89 -1.57 -1.91
N THR A 131 3.05 -2.00 -2.83
CA THR A 131 2.68 -1.24 -4.01
C THR A 131 1.19 -1.33 -4.25
N ALA A 132 0.53 -0.20 -4.47
CA ALA A 132 -0.83 -0.19 -4.96
C ALA A 132 -1.06 0.98 -5.92
N ASP A 133 -1.95 0.75 -6.88
CA ASP A 133 -2.53 1.83 -7.68
C ASP A 133 -3.53 2.63 -6.82
N SER A 134 -3.91 3.81 -7.27
CA SER A 134 -4.82 4.67 -6.50
C SER A 134 -6.15 3.97 -6.18
N MET A 135 -6.56 4.09 -4.91
CA MET A 135 -7.80 3.51 -4.41
C MET A 135 -9.02 4.40 -4.63
N ALA A 136 -8.87 5.59 -5.24
CA ALA A 136 -9.95 6.55 -5.43
C ALA A 136 -11.15 5.98 -6.21
N GLN A 137 -10.92 5.08 -7.18
CA GLN A 137 -12.00 4.43 -7.92
C GLN A 137 -12.68 3.33 -7.10
N ALA A 138 -11.89 2.50 -6.40
CA ALA A 138 -12.40 1.43 -5.54
C ALA A 138 -13.27 1.97 -4.39
N ALA A 139 -12.89 3.12 -3.81
CA ALA A 139 -13.66 3.81 -2.79
C ALA A 139 -15.05 4.25 -3.31
N LYS A 140 -15.11 4.83 -4.51
CA LYS A 140 -16.38 5.29 -5.12
C LYS A 140 -17.33 4.14 -5.45
N SER A 141 -16.81 3.00 -5.88
CA SER A 141 -17.61 1.84 -6.24
C SER A 141 -17.94 0.91 -5.05
N GLY A 142 -17.41 1.18 -3.86
CA GLY A 142 -17.57 0.31 -2.69
C GLY A 142 -16.94 -1.08 -2.88
N ALA A 143 -15.91 -1.17 -3.72
CA ALA A 143 -15.26 -2.44 -4.06
C ALA A 143 -14.62 -3.07 -2.82
N LEU A 144 -14.66 -4.40 -2.74
CA LEU A 144 -14.05 -5.18 -1.65
C LEU A 144 -12.65 -5.70 -2.02
N GLU A 145 -12.26 -5.58 -3.28
CA GLU A 145 -11.06 -6.15 -3.85
C GLU A 145 -10.21 -5.02 -4.42
N VAL A 146 -8.99 -4.89 -3.90
CA VAL A 146 -8.06 -3.83 -4.29
C VAL A 146 -6.70 -4.45 -4.56
N PRO A 147 -6.11 -4.22 -5.74
CA PRO A 147 -4.82 -4.79 -6.09
C PRO A 147 -3.71 -4.11 -5.29
N ILE A 148 -3.36 -4.68 -4.14
CA ILE A 148 -2.13 -4.38 -3.43
C ILE A 148 -1.16 -5.54 -3.67
N ALA A 149 0.03 -5.22 -4.17
CA ALA A 149 1.12 -6.16 -4.32
C ALA A 149 2.20 -5.88 -3.26
N ILE A 150 2.68 -6.94 -2.61
CA ILE A 150 3.77 -6.88 -1.64
C ILE A 150 4.88 -7.78 -2.15
N LEU A 151 6.00 -7.17 -2.54
CA LEU A 151 7.22 -7.90 -2.84
C LEU A 151 8.06 -8.01 -1.56
N VAL A 152 8.43 -9.23 -1.18
CA VAL A 152 9.36 -9.49 -0.09
C VAL A 152 10.61 -10.13 -0.68
N GLU A 153 11.75 -9.45 -0.54
CA GLU A 153 13.06 -9.99 -0.87
C GLU A 153 13.82 -10.23 0.43
N GLU A 154 14.09 -11.50 0.73
CA GLU A 154 14.90 -11.92 1.87
C GLU A 154 16.26 -12.38 1.35
N THR A 155 17.34 -11.81 1.86
CA THR A 155 18.72 -12.21 1.56
C THR A 155 19.37 -12.72 2.84
N LEU A 156 19.84 -13.96 2.81
CA LEU A 156 20.53 -14.62 3.92
C LEU A 156 22.03 -14.36 3.86
N ASP A 157 22.70 -14.62 4.99
CA ASP A 157 24.16 -14.53 5.15
C ASP A 157 24.94 -15.34 4.11
N SER A 158 24.33 -16.42 3.59
CA SER A 158 24.91 -17.27 2.53
C SER A 158 24.93 -16.63 1.15
N GLY A 159 24.39 -15.41 0.98
CA GLY A 159 24.19 -14.75 -0.31
C GLY A 159 23.01 -15.31 -1.12
N ARG A 160 22.37 -16.40 -0.65
CA ARG A 160 21.11 -16.90 -1.22
C ARG A 160 19.97 -15.99 -0.77
N GLY A 161 19.06 -15.71 -1.69
CA GLY A 161 17.87 -14.93 -1.39
C GLY A 161 16.61 -15.55 -1.97
N ILE A 162 15.50 -15.35 -1.26
CA ILE A 162 14.16 -15.73 -1.69
C ILE A 162 13.42 -14.43 -2.03
N VAL A 163 12.78 -14.42 -3.19
CA VAL A 163 11.86 -13.35 -3.58
C VAL A 163 10.48 -13.98 -3.65
N THR A 164 9.53 -13.41 -2.92
CA THR A 164 8.14 -13.85 -2.89
C THR A 164 7.24 -12.64 -3.08
N GLN A 165 6.24 -12.75 -3.94
CA GLN A 165 5.25 -11.70 -4.13
C GLN A 165 3.93 -12.16 -3.54
N PHE A 166 3.36 -11.32 -2.67
CA PHE A 166 2.02 -11.50 -2.16
C PHE A 166 1.07 -10.54 -2.88
N LYS A 167 -0.08 -11.02 -3.33
CA LYS A 167 -1.12 -10.18 -3.93
C LYS A 167 -2.43 -10.29 -3.17
N LEU A 168 -3.11 -9.17 -3.02
CA LEU A 168 -4.53 -9.18 -2.69
C LEU A 168 -5.31 -9.57 -3.95
N PRO A 169 -6.36 -10.40 -3.83
CA PRO A 169 -7.23 -10.72 -4.96
C PRO A 169 -7.81 -9.46 -5.59
N GLY A 170 -7.82 -9.40 -6.92
CA GLY A 170 -8.50 -8.35 -7.67
C GLY A 170 -9.96 -8.69 -7.97
N PRO A 171 -10.78 -7.71 -8.39
CA PRO A 171 -12.21 -7.86 -8.70
C PRO A 171 -12.50 -9.08 -9.57
N GLY A 172 -13.24 -10.06 -9.04
CA GLY A 172 -13.76 -11.21 -9.80
C GLY A 172 -12.80 -12.40 -9.95
N GLN A 173 -11.78 -12.50 -9.10
CA GLN A 173 -10.89 -13.67 -9.07
C GLN A 173 -11.43 -14.79 -8.17
N ASP A 174 -12.44 -15.52 -8.61
CA ASP A 174 -13.09 -16.58 -7.82
C ASP A 174 -12.23 -17.84 -7.63
N SER A 175 -11.24 -18.05 -8.50
CA SER A 175 -10.24 -19.12 -8.35
C SER A 175 -8.85 -18.55 -8.61
N ILE A 176 -7.96 -18.75 -7.66
CA ILE A 176 -6.61 -18.25 -7.76
C ILE A 176 -5.65 -19.42 -7.88
N LYS A 177 -5.03 -19.52 -9.06
CA LYS A 177 -3.88 -20.39 -9.26
C LYS A 177 -2.62 -19.59 -8.99
N ASP A 178 -1.73 -20.14 -8.17
CA ASP A 178 -0.40 -19.59 -7.99
C ASP A 178 0.31 -19.68 -9.36
N TYR A 179 0.75 -18.54 -9.88
CA TYR A 179 1.53 -18.47 -11.12
C TYR A 179 2.85 -17.78 -10.84
N LYS A 180 3.78 -17.97 -11.76
CA LYS A 180 5.05 -17.29 -11.76
C LYS A 180 4.94 -16.00 -12.57
N GLU A 181 5.39 -14.91 -12.01
CA GLU A 181 5.42 -13.61 -12.68
C GLU A 181 6.86 -13.08 -12.75
N LEU A 182 7.19 -12.42 -13.85
CA LEU A 182 8.45 -11.68 -13.97
C LEU A 182 8.30 -10.34 -13.24
N VAL A 183 8.92 -10.23 -12.07
CA VAL A 183 8.90 -9.03 -11.24
C VAL A 183 10.28 -8.37 -11.28
N GLU A 184 10.30 -7.05 -11.37
CA GLU A 184 11.53 -6.27 -11.25
C GLU A 184 11.98 -6.26 -9.78
N SER A 185 13.15 -6.85 -9.52
CA SER A 185 13.78 -6.91 -8.20
C SER A 185 15.00 -6.00 -8.14
N GLY A 186 15.53 -5.75 -6.95
CA GLY A 186 16.77 -4.99 -6.79
C GLY A 186 18.02 -5.60 -7.47
N GLN A 187 17.91 -6.77 -8.11
CA GLN A 187 18.96 -7.46 -8.86
C GLN A 187 18.58 -7.68 -10.34
N GLY A 188 17.54 -6.99 -10.85
CA GLY A 188 16.98 -7.18 -12.19
C GLY A 188 15.67 -7.95 -12.19
N LYS A 189 15.16 -8.30 -13.37
CA LYS A 189 13.91 -9.05 -13.50
C LYS A 189 14.10 -10.49 -13.04
N LYS A 190 13.24 -10.95 -12.12
CA LYS A 190 13.24 -12.32 -11.62
C LYS A 190 11.85 -12.93 -11.78
N GLU A 191 11.83 -14.20 -12.12
CA GLU A 191 10.60 -14.99 -12.06
C GLU A 191 10.30 -15.32 -10.59
N VAL A 192 9.14 -14.88 -10.11
CA VAL A 192 8.74 -14.94 -8.70
C VAL A 192 7.43 -15.69 -8.58
N ALA A 193 7.30 -16.56 -7.59
CA ALA A 193 6.02 -17.17 -7.25
C ALA A 193 5.10 -16.10 -6.65
N THR A 194 3.96 -15.86 -7.29
CA THR A 194 2.91 -14.99 -6.80
C THR A 194 1.96 -15.80 -5.93
N VAL A 195 1.92 -15.47 -4.64
CA VAL A 195 1.06 -16.09 -3.63
C VAL A 195 -0.06 -15.12 -3.30
N TYR A 196 -1.30 -15.57 -3.38
CA TYR A 196 -2.42 -14.70 -3.04
C TYR A 196 -2.81 -14.83 -1.57
N LEU A 197 -3.18 -13.70 -0.96
CA LEU A 197 -3.65 -13.67 0.43
C LEU A 197 -5.09 -14.19 0.48
N ARG A 198 -5.23 -15.47 0.82
CA ARG A 198 -6.53 -16.16 0.83
C ARG A 198 -7.36 -15.87 2.08
N GLN A 199 -6.73 -15.59 3.23
CA GLN A 199 -7.44 -15.28 4.47
C GLN A 199 -7.88 -13.82 4.55
N VAL A 200 -9.10 -13.57 5.02
CA VAL A 200 -9.65 -12.21 5.15
C VAL A 200 -8.87 -11.39 6.17
N GLN A 201 -8.42 -12.02 7.25
CA GLN A 201 -7.65 -11.35 8.29
C GLN A 201 -6.31 -10.82 7.76
N ASP A 202 -5.59 -11.60 6.95
CA ASP A 202 -4.34 -11.16 6.33
C ASP A 202 -4.57 -9.96 5.40
N ARG A 203 -5.64 -10.00 4.60
CA ARG A 203 -6.02 -8.88 3.71
C ARG A 203 -6.29 -7.61 4.51
N LEU A 204 -7.04 -7.71 5.61
CA LEU A 204 -7.30 -6.59 6.53
C LEU A 204 -6.02 -6.04 7.15
N ASP A 205 -5.11 -6.91 7.57
CA ASP A 205 -3.84 -6.49 8.18
C ASP A 205 -2.91 -5.80 7.19
N ILE A 206 -2.90 -6.24 5.92
CA ILE A 206 -2.21 -5.53 4.85
C ILE A 206 -2.83 -4.16 4.59
N LEU A 207 -4.15 -4.07 4.47
CA LEU A 207 -4.82 -2.78 4.27
C LEU A 207 -4.52 -1.79 5.41
N ARG A 208 -4.54 -2.26 6.66
CA ARG A 208 -4.17 -1.45 7.84
C ARG A 208 -2.72 -0.97 7.77
N ARG A 209 -1.77 -1.86 7.44
CA ARG A 209 -0.34 -1.52 7.32
C ARG A 209 -0.09 -0.53 6.17
N TYR A 210 -0.78 -0.71 5.05
CA TYR A 210 -0.70 0.19 3.91
C TYR A 210 -1.23 1.59 4.27
N LEU A 211 -2.42 1.67 4.88
CA LEU A 211 -2.99 2.92 5.39
C LEU A 211 -2.04 3.62 6.37
N GLN A 212 -1.46 2.88 7.32
CA GLN A 212 -0.51 3.44 8.27
C GLN A 212 0.72 4.03 7.56
N SER A 213 1.28 3.32 6.58
CA SER A 213 2.43 3.79 5.81
C SER A 213 2.12 5.07 5.02
N MET A 214 0.91 5.19 4.47
CA MET A 214 0.45 6.41 3.82
C MET A 214 0.27 7.57 4.80
N ARG A 215 -0.33 7.33 5.97
CA ARG A 215 -0.49 8.36 7.02
C ARG A 215 0.86 8.86 7.56
N ASP A 216 1.82 7.97 7.74
CA ASP A 216 3.18 8.35 8.15
C ASP A 216 3.86 9.20 7.07
N THR A 217 3.69 8.83 5.81
CA THR A 217 4.17 9.63 4.67
C THR A 217 3.52 11.02 4.63
N GLU A 218 2.19 11.09 4.78
CA GLU A 218 1.43 12.34 4.85
C GLU A 218 1.96 13.25 5.98
N ARG A 219 2.19 12.68 7.17
CA ARG A 219 2.72 13.41 8.33
C ARG A 219 4.10 14.00 8.04
N ILE A 220 4.98 13.25 7.36
CA ILE A 220 6.31 13.74 6.97
C ILE A 220 6.20 14.84 5.91
N ILE A 221 5.33 14.71 4.92
CA ILE A 221 5.07 15.76 3.92
C ILE A 221 4.63 17.05 4.61
N ARG A 222 3.63 16.98 5.50
CA ARG A 222 3.16 18.14 6.29
C ARG A 222 4.25 18.75 7.15
N TYR A 223 5.19 17.95 7.67
CA TYR A 223 6.33 18.46 8.40
C TYR A 223 7.31 19.22 7.50
N LEU A 224 7.64 18.67 6.33
CA LEU A 224 8.52 19.32 5.34
C LEU A 224 7.97 20.68 4.89
N ILE A 225 6.69 20.74 4.55
CA ILE A 225 6.02 21.97 4.13
C ILE A 225 6.06 23.03 5.25
N ARG A 226 5.67 22.66 6.48
CA ARG A 226 5.71 23.58 7.63
C ARG A 226 7.11 24.11 7.91
N ASN A 227 8.13 23.27 7.80
CA ASN A 227 9.51 23.69 8.03
C ASN A 227 9.99 24.69 6.98
N LYS A 228 9.61 24.50 5.71
CA LYS A 228 9.93 25.46 4.65
C LYS A 228 9.31 26.82 4.93
N ILE A 229 8.02 26.85 5.24
CA ILE A 229 7.30 28.10 5.56
C ILE A 229 8.01 28.85 6.70
N LYS A 230 8.38 28.14 7.78
CA LYS A 230 9.13 28.74 8.89
C LYS A 230 10.48 29.29 8.45
N SER A 231 11.26 28.51 7.70
CA SER A 231 12.58 28.92 7.21
C SER A 231 12.51 30.17 6.33
N ASP A 232 11.53 30.24 5.44
CA ASP A 232 11.36 31.37 4.54
C ASP A 232 10.89 32.62 5.29
N HIS A 233 10.03 32.48 6.30
CA HIS A 233 9.66 33.57 7.20
C HIS A 233 10.88 34.15 7.95
N TYR A 234 11.72 33.30 8.54
CA TYR A 234 12.96 33.76 9.21
C TYR A 234 13.91 34.47 8.24
N ARG A 235 14.02 33.99 7.00
CA ARG A 235 14.83 34.63 5.97
C ARG A 235 14.31 36.02 5.63
N TYR A 236 13.00 36.17 5.48
CA TYR A 236 12.34 37.45 5.21
C TYR A 236 12.59 38.46 6.34
N GLU A 237 12.33 38.09 7.60
CA GLU A 237 12.56 38.96 8.75
C GLU A 237 14.03 39.41 8.85
N ARG A 238 14.98 38.50 8.62
CA ARG A 238 16.42 38.84 8.59
C ARG A 238 16.77 39.81 7.46
N THR A 239 16.18 39.67 6.28
CA THR A 239 16.43 40.61 5.17
C THR A 239 15.79 41.98 5.39
N LYS A 240 14.68 42.04 6.15
CA LYS A 240 14.02 43.29 6.53
C LYS A 240 14.82 44.05 7.58
N SER A 241 15.49 43.36 8.52
CA SER A 241 16.30 43.99 9.57
C SER A 241 17.68 44.50 9.09
N ILE A 242 18.04 44.30 7.83
CA ILE A 242 19.31 44.75 7.21
C ILE A 242 19.11 46.04 6.38
N LYS A 243 17.87 46.53 6.24
CA LYS A 243 17.54 47.82 5.63
C LYS A 243 17.29 48.88 6.69
#